data_AF-A0A953BTD3-F1
#
_entry.id   AF-A0A953BTD3-F1
#
_cell.length_a   1.000
_cell.length_b   1.000
_cell.length_c   1.000
_cell.angle_alpha   90.00
_cell.angle_beta   90.00
_cell.angle_gamma   90.00
#
_symmetry.space_group_name_H-M   'P 1'
#
loop_
_entity.id
_entity.type
_entity.pdbx_description
1 polymer ?
#
loop_
_entity_poly.entity_id
_entity_poly.type
_entity_poly.pdbx_seq_one_letter_code
_entity_poly.pdbx_strand_id
1 'polypeptide(L)'
;MTIRSIEIDGHAGTITIARTDAGALVTAGNQVAFEMRRDEPREARFARAYEAAKVIYGRDRKGRCAATNSMIHEVWTELDRVAGC
;
A
#
# COMPACT_ATOMS: atom_id res chain seq x y z
N MET A 1 17.02 3.04 8.08
CA MET A 1 15.82 3.70 7.52
C MET A 1 14.92 4.15 8.67
N THR A 2 14.52 5.43 8.75
CA THR A 2 13.94 6.05 9.96
C THR A 2 12.42 6.26 9.92
N ILE A 3 11.78 6.10 8.76
CA ILE A 3 10.35 6.38 8.59
C ILE A 3 9.54 5.30 9.31
N ARG A 4 8.70 5.74 10.26
CA ARG A 4 7.82 4.87 11.06
C ARG A 4 6.42 4.74 10.48
N SER A 5 5.93 5.76 9.79
CA SER A 5 4.62 5.70 9.14
C SER A 5 4.53 6.71 8.01
N ILE A 6 3.68 6.40 7.03
CA ILE A 6 3.23 7.29 5.97
C ILE A 6 1.71 7.20 5.89
N GLU A 7 1.06 8.34 5.68
CA GLU A 7 -0.34 8.39 5.30
C GLU A 7 -0.44 8.84 3.84
N ILE A 8 -1.23 8.11 3.05
CA ILE A 8 -1.51 8.47 1.65
C ILE A 8 -2.99 8.80 1.57
N ASP A 9 -3.28 10.09 1.42
CA ASP A 9 -4.64 10.58 1.26
C ASP A 9 -5.03 10.60 -0.21
N GLY A 10 -5.90 9.66 -0.59
CA GLY A 10 -6.42 9.51 -1.94
C GLY A 10 -7.84 10.03 -2.06
N HIS A 11 -8.26 10.37 -3.28
CA HIS A 11 -9.61 10.88 -3.53
C HIS A 11 -10.73 9.89 -3.16
N ALA A 12 -10.46 8.58 -3.16
CA ALA A 12 -11.43 7.55 -2.83
C ALA A 12 -11.29 7.04 -1.38
N GLY A 13 -10.17 7.34 -0.72
CA GLY A 13 -9.89 6.89 0.62
C GLY A 13 -8.42 7.08 1.00
N THR A 14 -8.19 7.01 2.30
CA THR A 14 -6.87 7.18 2.91
C THR A 14 -6.35 5.83 3.38
N ILE A 15 -5.05 5.59 3.19
CA ILE A 15 -4.35 4.49 3.85
C ILE A 15 -3.26 5.00 4.76
N THR A 16 -2.99 4.24 5.82
CA THR A 16 -1.81 4.43 6.66
C THR A 16 -0.91 3.21 6.50
N ILE A 17 0.36 3.45 6.20
CA ILE A 17 1.41 2.44 6.14
C ILE A 17 2.27 2.63 7.38
N ALA A 18 2.23 1.71 8.32
CA ALA A 18 3.00 1.76 9.56
C ALA A 18 4.09 0.69 9.55
N ARG A 19 5.32 1.05 9.90
CA ARG A 19 6.44 0.12 10.02
C ARG A 19 6.18 -0.85 11.18
N THR A 20 6.50 -2.11 10.94
CA THR A 20 6.56 -3.16 11.97
C THR A 20 7.97 -3.74 12.02
N ASP A 21 8.25 -4.61 12.98
CA ASP A 21 9.55 -5.29 13.09
C ASP A 21 9.83 -6.18 11.86
N ALA A 22 8.78 -6.75 11.27
CA ALA A 22 8.85 -7.67 10.14
C ALA A 22 8.61 -7.03 8.76
N GLY A 23 8.17 -5.77 8.69
CA GLY A 23 7.80 -5.12 7.44
C GLY A 23 6.90 -3.91 7.67
N ALA A 24 5.67 -3.96 7.15
CA ALA A 24 4.67 -2.90 7.33
C ALA A 24 3.25 -3.46 7.55
N LEU A 25 2.47 -2.74 8.35
CA LEU A 25 1.03 -2.90 8.53
C LEU A 25 0.34 -1.78 7.75
N VAL A 26 -0.64 -2.14 6.93
CA VAL A 26 -1.44 -1.18 6.16
C VAL A 26 -2.87 -1.16 6.67
N THR A 27 -3.37 0.02 7.01
CA THR A 27 -4.76 0.24 7.41
C THR A 27 -5.48 1.15 6.41
N ALA A 28 -6.78 0.93 6.25
CA ALA A 28 -7.68 1.81 5.53
C ALA A 28 -8.67 2.39 6.55
N GLY A 29 -8.42 3.64 6.99
CA GLY A 29 -9.05 4.18 8.19
C GLY A 29 -8.77 3.30 9.42
N ASN A 30 -9.83 2.87 10.11
CA ASN A 30 -9.73 2.08 11.34
C ASN A 30 -9.65 0.55 11.11
N GLN A 31 -9.56 0.10 9.86
CA GLN A 31 -9.51 -1.32 9.52
C GLN A 31 -8.14 -1.72 9.01
N VAL A 32 -7.63 -2.86 9.48
CA VAL A 32 -6.44 -3.49 8.91
C VAL A 32 -6.77 -3.98 7.51
N ALA A 33 -6.06 -3.45 6.51
CA ALA A 33 -6.19 -3.89 5.13
C ALA A 33 -5.34 -5.14 4.89
N PHE A 34 -4.05 -5.08 5.25
CA PHE A 34 -3.13 -6.22 5.18
C PHE A 34 -1.82 -5.92 5.93
N GLU A 35 -1.06 -6.97 6.17
CA GLU A 35 0.37 -6.89 6.51
C GLU A 35 1.20 -7.26 5.29
N MET A 36 2.35 -6.59 5.15
CA MET A 36 3.36 -6.88 4.14
C MET A 36 4.69 -7.14 4.84
N ARG A 37 5.23 -8.35 4.67
CA ARG A 37 6.54 -8.71 5.23
C ARG A 37 7.67 -8.25 4.32
N ARG A 38 8.83 -7.96 4.91
CA ARG A 38 10.00 -7.45 4.18
C ARG A 38 10.57 -8.47 3.19
N ASP A 39 10.44 -9.73 3.52
CA ASP A 39 10.94 -10.87 2.76
C ASP A 39 9.95 -11.40 1.72
N GLU A 40 8.79 -10.75 1.54
CA GLU A 40 7.84 -11.13 0.50
C GLU A 40 8.43 -10.97 -0.91
N PRO A 41 8.15 -11.92 -1.82
CA PRO A 41 8.61 -11.83 -3.20
C PRO A 41 8.05 -10.58 -3.88
N ARG A 42 8.78 -10.07 -4.87
CA ARG A 42 8.45 -8.83 -5.60
C ARG A 42 7.01 -8.81 -6.12
N GLU A 43 6.52 -9.92 -6.66
CA GLU A 43 5.15 -10.03 -7.19
C GLU A 43 4.09 -9.92 -6.10
N ALA A 44 4.32 -10.50 -4.92
CA ALA A 44 3.42 -10.38 -3.78
C ALA A 44 3.37 -8.93 -3.28
N ARG A 45 4.53 -8.26 -3.17
CA ARG A 45 4.60 -6.84 -2.78
C ARG A 45 3.86 -5.93 -3.76
N PHE A 46 4.01 -6.18 -5.06
CA PHE A 46 3.23 -5.45 -6.07
C PHE A 46 1.71 -5.71 -5.94
N ALA A 47 1.29 -6.95 -5.67
CA ALA A 47 -0.11 -7.26 -5.43
C ALA A 47 -0.66 -6.54 -4.18
N ARG A 48 0.15 -6.40 -3.11
CA ARG A 48 -0.21 -5.58 -1.94
C ARG A 48 -0.37 -4.10 -2.31
N ALA A 49 0.56 -3.56 -3.08
CA ALA A 49 0.46 -2.18 -3.58
C ALA A 49 -0.79 -1.96 -4.44
N TYR A 50 -1.17 -2.95 -5.25
CA TYR A 50 -2.39 -2.92 -6.05
C TYR A 50 -3.65 -2.85 -5.17
N GLU A 51 -3.72 -3.60 -4.07
CA GLU A 51 -4.84 -3.54 -3.13
C GLU A 51 -4.89 -2.20 -2.37
N ALA A 52 -3.75 -1.68 -1.94
CA ALA A 52 -3.65 -0.33 -1.35
C ALA A 52 -4.13 0.75 -2.34
N ALA A 53 -3.70 0.67 -3.60
CA ALA A 53 -4.09 1.59 -4.65
C ALA A 53 -5.60 1.56 -4.94
N LYS A 54 -6.29 0.43 -4.79
CA LYS A 54 -7.77 0.37 -4.88
C LYS A 54 -8.46 1.19 -3.80
N VAL A 55 -7.85 1.37 -2.64
CA VAL A 55 -8.40 2.22 -1.57
C VAL A 55 -8.17 3.69 -1.91
N ILE A 56 -6.94 4.04 -2.30
CA ILE A 56 -6.53 5.42 -2.62
C ILE A 56 -7.28 5.98 -3.84
N TYR A 57 -7.31 5.20 -4.92
CA TYR A 57 -7.84 5.63 -6.21
C TYR A 57 -9.23 5.07 -6.54
N GLY A 58 -9.76 4.19 -5.69
CA GLY A 58 -11.03 3.53 -5.93
C GLY A 58 -10.94 2.38 -6.95
N ARG A 59 -12.12 1.89 -7.34
CA ARG A 59 -12.28 0.76 -8.24
C ARG A 59 -13.02 1.15 -9.52
N ASP A 60 -12.63 0.57 -10.64
CA ASP A 60 -13.35 0.68 -11.89
C ASP A 60 -14.64 -0.16 -11.88
N ARG A 61 -15.42 -0.10 -12.97
CA ARG A 61 -16.67 -0.87 -13.13
C ARG A 61 -16.47 -2.39 -13.09
N LYS A 62 -15.24 -2.89 -13.25
CA LYS A 62 -14.88 -4.31 -13.21
C LYS A 62 -14.23 -4.70 -11.87
N GLY A 63 -14.20 -3.80 -10.88
CA GLY A 63 -13.60 -4.02 -9.57
C GLY A 63 -12.06 -3.93 -9.55
N ARG A 64 -11.43 -3.49 -10.64
CA ARG A 64 -9.99 -3.30 -10.76
C ARG A 64 -9.59 -1.95 -10.18
N CYS A 65 -8.33 -1.77 -9.80
CA CYS A 65 -7.84 -0.46 -9.39
C CYS A 65 -8.04 0.57 -10.50
N ALA A 66 -8.66 1.71 -10.17
CA ALA A 66 -8.86 2.83 -11.08
C ALA A 66 -7.60 3.72 -11.18
N ALA A 67 -6.45 3.09 -11.43
CA ALA A 67 -5.15 3.76 -11.52
C ALA A 67 -4.30 3.17 -12.63
N THR A 68 -3.33 3.96 -13.11
CA THR A 68 -2.32 3.47 -14.06
C THR A 68 -1.24 2.68 -13.32
N ASN A 69 -0.45 1.90 -14.07
CA ASN A 69 0.68 1.17 -13.48
C ASN A 69 1.65 2.12 -12.75
N SER A 70 1.97 3.29 -13.33
CA SER A 70 2.87 4.26 -12.71
C SER A 70 2.36 4.74 -11.35
N MET A 71 1.06 5.00 -11.23
CA MET A 71 0.44 5.39 -9.95
C MET A 71 0.48 4.26 -8.91
N ILE A 72 0.27 3.01 -9.33
CA ILE A 72 0.43 1.85 -8.44
C ILE A 72 1.89 1.72 -7.99
N HIS A 73 2.85 2.02 -8.86
CA HIS A 73 4.27 2.03 -8.52
C HIS A 73 4.65 3.13 -7.52
N GLU A 74 3.97 4.27 -7.50
CA GLU A 74 4.16 5.32 -6.47
C GLU A 74 3.77 4.76 -5.08
N VAL A 75 2.59 4.14 -4.98
CA VAL A 75 2.12 3.48 -3.75
C VAL A 75 3.07 2.37 -3.34
N TRP A 76 3.53 1.56 -4.30
CA TRP A 76 4.47 0.48 -4.02
C TRP A 76 5.80 1.00 -3.47
N THR A 77 6.31 2.10 -4.03
CA THR A 77 7.56 2.71 -3.58
C THR A 77 7.47 3.12 -2.12
N GLU A 78 6.36 3.76 -1.71
CA GLU A 78 6.17 4.16 -0.30
C GLU A 78 5.94 2.95 0.62
N LEU A 79 5.26 1.90 0.15
CA LEU A 79 5.13 0.64 0.89
C LEU A 79 6.49 0.00 1.16
N ASP A 80 7.31 -0.16 0.12
CA ASP A 80 8.66 -0.72 0.24
C ASP A 80 9.54 0.16 1.14
N ARG A 81 9.39 1.48 1.02
CA ARG A 81 10.10 2.45 1.84
C ARG A 81 9.76 2.29 3.33
N VAL A 82 8.50 2.10 3.69
CA VAL A 82 8.12 1.91 5.10
C VAL A 82 8.46 0.51 5.59
N ALA A 83 8.27 -0.53 4.77
CA ALA A 83 8.59 -1.92 5.13
C ALA A 83 10.11 -2.19 5.22
N GLY A 84 10.92 -1.40 4.52
CA GLY A 84 12.37 -1.53 4.43
C GLY A 84 12.83 -2.63 3.46
N CYS A 85 12.15 -2.75 2.32
CA CYS A 85 12.42 -3.74 1.28
C CYS A 85 13.26 -3.19 0.11
#